data_AF-A0A7C6NBE6-F1
#
_entry.id   AF-A0A7C6NBE6-F1
#
_cell.length_a   1.000
_cell.length_b   1.000
_cell.length_c   1.000
_cell.angle_alpha   90.00
_cell.angle_beta   90.00
_cell.angle_gamma   90.00
#
_symmetry.space_group_name_H-M   'P 1'
#
loop_
_entity.id
_entity.type
_entity.pdbx_description
1 polymer ?
#
loop_
_entity_poly.entity_id
_entity_poly.type
_entity_poly.pdbx_seq_one_letter_code
_entity_poly.pdbx_strand_id
1 'polypeptide(L)'
;MKKYQIKALSLILAALLTFSGSFIAFAGFVPGDVTGDGLVNPIDARRILRCALGLETFTDEQFRAADIDGDGVIKPLDARKVLRAALGIEALPTIADPNEESSSIEETETITETPSESATETITTQVITETTAETTTETTTIIETTTEIEPTTETTTIIETTTVPEPTTIYPTASFRVGINELEKAADYIKSELLKKAASISIDFTGIDGENFDQEDLEEFIFNLETAIGGYTPFNVLQVKYVPIVYHDYLNLELRITYSNEVHEEDPFVADVSAEFNYSDIENIGLFVREQMKNRVVNIEVIINNINTQNFDGNRFNQLAKEIETIAFRHTGQSDEGDYIRYGTFQKEYKCKIVTNKITLQATYTYFHNAEQENIVTQKINEVNNALNLSGKSEYEKTLAVYQYITENVDYITGPVSNAALVDFSAYAALINKSAVCQGFSALLYRMLLSNGVDCRIVAGVGKGDKHAWNIVRIGDKYYWADVTWDEESTPENYEWFLLGGELAEHTLDAEYTAENYTEIAKLSETNYVK
;
A
#
# COMPACT_ATOMS: atom_id res chain seq x y z
N MET A 1 -29.65 -58.27 36.12
CA MET A 1 -28.95 -59.18 35.17
C MET A 1 -28.24 -58.28 34.16
N LYS A 2 -26.96 -57.93 34.40
CA LYS A 2 -25.73 -58.52 33.78
C LYS A 2 -25.62 -58.26 32.26
N LYS A 3 -24.69 -57.38 31.85
CA LYS A 3 -23.37 -57.63 31.17
C LYS A 3 -23.54 -57.87 29.65
N TYR A 4 -22.90 -57.15 28.72
CA TYR A 4 -21.45 -56.96 28.44
C TYR A 4 -21.26 -55.68 27.57
N GLN A 5 -20.39 -54.69 27.84
CA GLN A 5 -18.96 -54.50 27.43
C GLN A 5 -18.57 -55.06 26.03
N ILE A 6 -17.92 -54.30 25.13
CA ILE A 6 -16.49 -53.93 25.12
C ILE A 6 -16.19 -52.79 24.10
N LYS A 7 -15.38 -51.76 24.53
CA LYS A 7 -14.34 -50.89 23.89
C LYS A 7 -14.59 -50.27 22.49
N ALA A 8 -14.16 -49.06 22.10
CA ALA A 8 -13.24 -47.99 22.54
C ALA A 8 -13.77 -46.67 21.91
N LEU A 9 -13.37 -45.43 22.19
CA LEU A 9 -12.20 -44.83 22.83
C LEU A 9 -12.69 -43.47 23.35
N SER A 10 -12.25 -43.08 24.54
CA SER A 10 -12.71 -41.89 25.25
C SER A 10 -11.54 -40.93 25.50
N LEU A 11 -11.92 -39.67 25.82
CA LEU A 11 -11.25 -38.75 26.75
C LEU A 11 -10.14 -37.88 26.06
N ILE A 12 -9.97 -36.56 26.29
CA ILE A 12 -10.35 -35.66 27.41
C ILE A 12 -10.39 -34.18 26.99
N LEU A 13 -11.35 -33.46 27.57
CA LEU A 13 -11.38 -32.02 27.83
C LEU A 13 -10.83 -31.74 29.25
N ALA A 14 -9.85 -30.83 29.35
CA ALA A 14 -9.44 -29.98 30.50
C ALA A 14 -9.16 -30.59 31.90
N ALA A 15 -7.97 -30.32 32.44
CA ALA A 15 -7.77 -29.80 33.80
C ALA A 15 -6.33 -29.29 34.06
N LEU A 16 -6.29 -28.22 34.86
CA LEU A 16 -5.21 -27.40 35.40
C LEU A 16 -3.97 -28.09 36.01
N LEU A 17 -2.82 -27.44 35.78
CA LEU A 17 -1.70 -27.08 36.69
C LEU A 17 -0.98 -28.14 37.56
N THR A 18 0.35 -28.09 37.40
CA THR A 18 1.47 -28.54 38.27
C THR A 18 1.93 -30.00 38.20
N PHE A 19 2.97 -30.25 37.38
CA PHE A 19 4.22 -30.80 37.90
C PHE A 19 5.39 -30.44 36.99
N SER A 20 6.44 -29.94 37.62
CA SER A 20 7.73 -29.55 37.09
C SER A 20 8.44 -30.65 36.31
N GLY A 21 8.75 -30.38 35.06
CA GLY A 21 9.90 -30.92 34.36
C GLY A 21 10.58 -29.75 33.69
N SER A 22 11.70 -29.28 34.25
CA SER A 22 12.60 -28.38 33.54
C SER A 22 13.03 -29.09 32.27
N PHE A 23 12.41 -28.74 31.15
CA PHE A 23 13.12 -28.80 29.89
C PHE A 23 14.12 -27.66 29.96
N ILE A 24 15.38 -28.01 30.20
CA ILE A 24 16.49 -27.17 29.81
C ILE A 24 16.36 -27.10 28.29
N ALA A 25 15.73 -26.03 27.80
CA ALA A 25 15.85 -25.65 26.41
C ALA A 25 17.34 -25.39 26.21
N PHE A 26 17.99 -26.24 25.43
CA PHE A 26 19.18 -25.79 24.73
C PHE A 26 18.72 -24.61 23.90
N ALA A 27 19.19 -23.40 24.22
CA ALA A 27 19.03 -22.20 23.41
C ALA A 27 19.78 -22.45 22.10
N GLY A 28 19.12 -23.17 21.20
CA GLY A 28 19.59 -23.40 19.85
C GLY A 28 19.39 -22.11 19.09
N PHE A 29 20.50 -21.46 18.80
CA PHE A 29 20.58 -20.31 17.91
C PHE A 29 19.88 -20.61 16.57
N VAL A 30 18.87 -19.82 16.20
CA VAL A 30 18.11 -19.97 14.93
C VAL A 30 18.49 -18.82 13.98
N PRO A 31 19.20 -19.09 12.88
CA PRO A 31 19.50 -18.08 11.87
C PRO A 31 18.23 -17.40 11.37
N GLY A 32 18.21 -16.07 11.37
CA GLY A 32 17.10 -15.25 10.92
C GLY A 32 16.00 -15.00 11.96
N ASP A 33 16.05 -15.58 13.16
CA ASP A 33 15.14 -15.25 14.27
C ASP A 33 15.83 -14.27 15.22
N VAL A 34 15.59 -12.97 15.02
CA VAL A 34 16.16 -11.90 15.85
C VAL A 34 15.21 -11.45 16.95
N THR A 35 13.98 -11.94 16.95
CA THR A 35 12.99 -11.69 18.01
C THR A 35 13.08 -12.69 19.15
N GLY A 36 13.70 -13.86 18.90
CA GLY A 36 13.91 -14.92 19.88
C GLY A 36 12.63 -15.69 20.20
N ASP A 37 11.65 -15.66 19.30
CA ASP A 37 10.36 -16.34 19.47
C ASP A 37 10.34 -17.78 18.92
N GLY A 38 11.45 -18.20 18.30
CA GLY A 38 11.66 -19.51 17.70
C GLY A 38 11.16 -19.63 16.26
N LEU A 39 10.67 -18.54 15.65
CA LEU A 39 10.06 -18.54 14.32
C LEU A 39 10.67 -17.47 13.42
N VAL A 40 11.24 -17.90 12.30
CA VAL A 40 11.72 -16.98 11.25
C VAL A 40 10.55 -16.42 10.45
N ASN A 41 10.24 -15.13 10.61
CA ASN A 41 9.08 -14.51 9.97
C ASN A 41 9.36 -13.06 9.47
N PRO A 42 8.41 -12.38 8.80
CA PRO A 42 8.65 -11.05 8.24
C PRO A 42 8.99 -9.96 9.28
N ILE A 43 8.66 -10.17 10.56
CA ILE A 43 9.02 -9.27 11.65
C ILE A 43 10.53 -9.28 11.88
N ASP A 44 11.17 -10.46 11.82
CA ASP A 44 12.62 -10.60 11.96
C ASP A 44 13.35 -9.93 10.79
N ALA A 45 12.92 -10.19 9.56
CA ALA A 45 13.46 -9.55 8.36
C ALA A 45 13.40 -8.01 8.46
N ARG A 46 12.29 -7.47 8.96
CA ARG A 46 12.12 -6.02 9.15
C ARG A 46 13.09 -5.47 10.20
N ARG A 47 13.29 -6.16 11.33
CA ARG A 47 14.25 -5.72 12.36
C ARG A 47 15.69 -5.79 11.84
N ILE A 48 16.05 -6.84 11.10
CA ILE A 48 17.37 -6.96 10.46
C ILE A 48 17.61 -5.79 9.49
N LEU A 49 16.60 -5.43 8.68
CA LEU A 49 16.69 -4.28 7.77
C LEU A 49 16.88 -2.95 8.53
N ARG A 50 16.15 -2.76 9.63
CA ARG A 50 16.30 -1.58 10.48
C ARG A 50 17.70 -1.51 11.10
N CYS A 51 18.26 -2.64 11.53
CA CYS A 51 19.62 -2.71 12.04
C CYS A 51 20.66 -2.40 10.95
N ALA A 52 20.51 -2.96 9.75
CA ALA A 52 21.37 -2.68 8.60
C ALA A 52 21.38 -1.21 8.18
N LEU A 53 20.27 -0.49 8.43
CA LEU A 53 20.12 0.94 8.15
C LEU A 53 20.52 1.83 9.35
N GLY A 54 21.01 1.26 10.44
CA GLY A 54 21.40 1.99 11.66
C GLY A 54 20.23 2.55 12.47
N LEU A 55 19.01 2.08 12.21
CA LEU A 55 17.78 2.49 12.92
C LEU A 55 17.50 1.65 14.17
N GLU A 56 18.30 0.61 14.40
CA GLU A 56 18.17 -0.32 15.53
C GLU A 56 19.54 -0.95 15.85
N THR A 57 19.82 -1.22 17.12
CA THR A 57 21.06 -1.86 17.58
C THR A 57 20.76 -3.24 18.16
N PHE A 58 21.49 -4.26 17.71
CA PHE A 58 21.31 -5.65 18.14
C PHE A 58 22.29 -6.06 19.23
N THR A 59 21.89 -7.04 20.05
CA THR A 59 22.81 -7.78 20.92
C THR A 59 23.69 -8.71 20.10
N ASP A 60 24.78 -9.24 20.68
CA ASP A 60 25.67 -10.18 19.97
C ASP A 60 24.93 -11.43 19.45
N GLU A 61 23.91 -11.90 20.17
CA GLU A 61 23.10 -13.05 19.77
C GLU A 61 22.18 -12.71 18.58
N GLN A 62 21.51 -11.57 18.63
CA GLN A 62 20.69 -11.06 17.53
C GLN A 62 21.55 -10.70 16.31
N PHE A 63 22.76 -10.19 16.55
CA PHE A 63 23.70 -9.86 15.48
C PHE A 63 24.10 -11.11 14.71
N ARG A 64 24.46 -12.18 15.43
CA ARG A 64 24.75 -13.46 14.81
C ARG A 64 23.54 -13.99 14.05
N ALA A 65 22.32 -13.89 14.61
CA ALA A 65 21.10 -14.36 13.96
C ALA A 65 20.74 -13.54 12.71
N ALA A 66 21.15 -12.28 12.66
CA ALA A 66 20.93 -11.35 11.57
C ALA A 66 21.94 -11.45 10.42
N ASP A 67 23.17 -11.91 10.70
CA ASP A 67 24.24 -12.10 9.72
C ASP A 67 24.09 -13.47 9.03
N ILE A 68 23.38 -13.50 7.90
CA ILE A 68 22.94 -14.75 7.28
C ILE A 68 24.03 -15.38 6.42
N ASP A 69 24.92 -14.58 5.80
CA ASP A 69 26.09 -15.13 5.09
C ASP A 69 27.37 -15.23 5.93
N GLY A 70 27.34 -14.77 7.17
CA GLY A 70 28.43 -14.96 8.13
C GLY A 70 29.67 -14.12 7.80
N ASP A 71 29.48 -13.01 7.09
CA ASP A 71 30.56 -12.13 6.66
C ASP A 71 30.94 -11.07 7.74
N GLY A 72 30.24 -11.10 8.87
CA GLY A 72 30.45 -10.23 10.01
C GLY A 72 29.78 -8.87 9.88
N VAL A 73 28.90 -8.66 8.90
CA VAL A 73 28.23 -7.37 8.65
C VAL A 73 26.75 -7.56 8.29
N ILE A 74 25.84 -7.02 9.10
CA ILE A 74 24.40 -7.05 8.80
C ILE A 74 24.06 -6.06 7.67
N LYS A 75 23.51 -6.58 6.56
CA LYS A 75 23.15 -5.81 5.36
C LYS A 75 21.65 -5.95 5.03
N PRO A 76 21.11 -5.07 4.16
CA PRO A 76 19.77 -5.27 3.60
C PRO A 76 19.61 -6.60 2.86
N LEU A 77 20.73 -7.17 2.39
CA LEU A 77 20.74 -8.47 1.72
C LEU A 77 20.37 -9.62 2.67
N ASP A 78 20.76 -9.55 3.94
CA ASP A 78 20.42 -10.53 4.97
C ASP A 78 18.94 -10.49 5.31
N ALA A 79 18.39 -9.29 5.50
CA ALA A 79 16.97 -9.08 5.69
C ALA A 79 16.13 -9.67 4.54
N ARG A 80 16.60 -9.51 3.29
CA ARG A 80 15.95 -10.08 2.11
C ARG A 80 15.97 -11.61 2.12
N LYS A 81 17.08 -12.24 2.53
CA LYS A 81 17.19 -13.70 2.65
C LYS A 81 16.23 -14.23 3.72
N VAL A 82 16.16 -13.56 4.88
CA VAL A 82 15.22 -13.90 5.96
C VAL A 82 13.76 -13.76 5.51
N LEU A 83 13.43 -12.70 4.77
CA LEU A 83 12.08 -12.52 4.25
C LEU A 83 11.70 -13.62 3.24
N ARG A 84 12.62 -13.99 2.35
CA ARG A 84 12.40 -15.09 1.40
C ARG A 84 12.25 -16.43 2.10
N ALA A 85 12.96 -16.64 3.21
CA ALA A 85 12.80 -17.82 4.04
C ALA A 85 11.49 -17.87 4.80
N ALA A 86 11.04 -16.74 5.35
CA ALA A 86 9.73 -16.61 5.98
C ALA A 86 8.57 -16.95 5.01
N LEU A 87 8.78 -16.71 3.71
CA LEU A 87 7.83 -17.04 2.64
C LEU A 87 8.02 -18.45 2.07
N GLY A 88 8.97 -19.24 2.58
CA GLY A 88 9.27 -20.60 2.10
C GLY A 88 9.91 -20.65 0.70
N ILE A 89 10.44 -19.52 0.22
CA ILE A 89 11.02 -19.38 -1.12
C ILE A 89 12.51 -19.72 -1.12
N GLU A 90 13.18 -19.63 0.03
CA GLU A 90 14.62 -19.84 0.19
C GLU A 90 14.93 -20.44 1.56
N ALA A 91 15.82 -21.44 1.64
CA ALA A 91 16.22 -21.99 2.93
C ALA A 91 17.36 -21.16 3.53
N LEU A 92 17.28 -20.85 4.83
CA LEU A 92 18.40 -20.27 5.57
C LEU A 92 19.45 -21.36 5.86
N PRO A 93 20.74 -20.99 5.94
CA PRO A 93 21.80 -21.94 6.23
C PRO A 93 21.55 -22.63 7.58
N THR A 94 21.67 -23.96 7.60
CA THR A 94 21.74 -24.73 8.84
C THR A 94 23.16 -24.65 9.38
N ILE A 95 23.31 -24.18 10.62
CA ILE A 95 24.62 -24.20 11.27
C ILE A 95 24.99 -25.63 11.62
N ALA A 96 26.16 -26.07 11.13
CA ALA A 96 26.81 -27.26 11.66
C ALA A 96 27.27 -26.98 13.10
N ASP A 97 26.91 -27.87 14.02
CA ASP A 97 27.31 -27.82 15.43
C ASP A 97 28.85 -27.73 15.55
N PRO A 98 29.42 -26.73 16.23
CA PRO A 98 30.86 -26.64 16.43
C PRO A 98 31.43 -27.72 17.37
N ASN A 99 30.64 -28.68 17.85
CA ASN A 99 31.09 -29.79 18.73
C ASN A 99 31.18 -31.19 18.08
N GLU A 100 31.08 -31.36 16.76
CA GLU A 100 31.54 -32.62 16.14
C GLU A 100 33.07 -32.61 15.94
N GLU A 101 33.80 -33.07 16.96
CA GLU A 101 35.23 -33.36 16.85
C GLU A 101 35.48 -34.57 15.93
N SER A 102 36.23 -34.31 14.86
CA SER A 102 37.28 -35.15 14.26
C SER A 102 36.93 -36.44 13.49
N SER A 103 37.31 -36.45 12.20
CA SER A 103 38.44 -37.31 11.80
C SER A 103 39.55 -36.51 11.09
N SER A 104 40.54 -36.10 11.90
CA SER A 104 42.01 -36.16 11.67
C SER A 104 42.57 -35.71 10.30
N ILE A 105 43.62 -34.88 10.16
CA ILE A 105 44.95 -34.86 10.83
C ILE A 105 45.58 -33.46 10.65
N GLU A 106 46.16 -32.94 11.75
CA GLU A 106 47.36 -32.08 12.01
C GLU A 106 47.94 -31.18 10.89
N GLU A 107 48.47 -29.98 11.13
CA GLU A 107 49.50 -29.68 12.13
C GLU A 107 49.64 -28.15 12.41
N THR A 108 49.71 -27.83 13.71
CA THR A 108 50.25 -26.67 14.46
C THR A 108 50.68 -25.36 13.78
N GLU A 109 50.33 -24.23 14.41
CA GLU A 109 51.34 -23.22 14.77
C GLU A 109 50.94 -22.35 15.98
N THR A 110 51.97 -21.86 16.69
CA THR A 110 51.93 -21.33 18.06
C THR A 110 52.00 -19.80 18.05
N ILE A 111 51.24 -19.14 18.92
CA ILE A 111 51.18 -17.66 19.04
C ILE A 111 52.38 -17.12 19.85
N THR A 112 52.96 -15.99 19.43
CA THR A 112 53.55 -14.99 20.34
C THR A 112 53.29 -13.55 19.86
N GLU A 113 53.19 -12.62 20.81
CA GLU A 113 52.57 -11.29 20.76
C GLU A 113 53.45 -10.13 20.18
N THR A 114 52.81 -9.19 19.46
CA THR A 114 52.97 -7.70 19.36
C THR A 114 54.36 -7.02 19.08
N PRO A 115 54.43 -5.70 18.76
CA PRO A 115 53.82 -4.93 17.64
C PRO A 115 54.86 -4.01 16.92
N SER A 116 54.76 -3.69 15.62
CA SER A 116 55.49 -2.54 15.01
C SER A 116 55.17 -2.28 13.53
N GLU A 117 54.75 -1.05 13.23
CA GLU A 117 55.20 -0.12 12.17
C GLU A 117 55.33 -0.58 10.68
N SER A 118 54.62 0.17 9.82
CA SER A 118 55.00 0.66 8.48
C SER A 118 55.30 -0.31 7.32
N ALA A 119 54.77 0.09 6.17
CA ALA A 119 55.27 -0.06 4.80
C ALA A 119 54.51 -1.02 3.87
N THR A 120 54.17 -0.39 2.76
CA THR A 120 53.82 -0.81 1.40
C THR A 120 54.59 -2.01 0.83
N GLU A 121 53.99 -2.54 -0.24
CA GLU A 121 54.50 -3.39 -1.34
C GLU A 121 54.14 -4.89 -1.23
N THR A 122 53.20 -5.38 -2.06
CA THR A 122 53.31 -5.91 -3.44
C THR A 122 53.67 -7.40 -3.49
N ILE A 123 53.17 -8.07 -4.54
CA ILE A 123 53.54 -9.39 -5.09
C ILE A 123 53.07 -10.61 -4.25
N THR A 124 52.56 -11.74 -4.73
CA THR A 124 52.63 -12.43 -6.03
C THR A 124 51.55 -13.53 -6.04
N THR A 125 50.82 -13.69 -7.14
CA THR A 125 49.96 -14.86 -7.36
C THR A 125 50.83 -16.04 -7.82
N GLN A 126 50.80 -17.17 -7.09
CA GLN A 126 51.29 -18.46 -7.57
C GLN A 126 50.16 -19.23 -8.23
N VAL A 127 50.42 -19.64 -9.48
CA VAL A 127 49.60 -20.55 -10.27
C VAL A 127 49.97 -21.99 -9.91
N ILE A 128 48.99 -22.82 -9.58
CA ILE A 128 49.11 -24.28 -9.64
C ILE A 128 48.00 -24.79 -10.56
N THR A 129 48.43 -25.38 -11.67
CA THR A 129 47.62 -26.13 -12.62
C THR A 129 47.60 -27.61 -12.24
N GLU A 130 46.41 -28.21 -12.21
CA GLU A 130 46.23 -29.65 -12.46
C GLU A 130 45.20 -29.84 -13.57
N THR A 131 45.50 -30.78 -14.46
CA THR A 131 44.84 -30.98 -15.76
C THR A 131 44.06 -32.30 -15.76
N THR A 132 42.89 -32.27 -16.41
CA THR A 132 42.17 -33.29 -17.24
C THR A 132 40.70 -33.40 -16.81
N ALA A 133 39.68 -33.37 -17.69
CA ALA A 133 39.63 -33.55 -19.14
C ALA A 133 38.46 -32.79 -19.80
N GLU A 134 38.67 -32.47 -21.09
CA GLU A 134 37.69 -32.26 -22.16
C GLU A 134 36.45 -31.37 -21.91
N THR A 135 36.51 -30.10 -22.35
CA THR A 135 35.80 -29.65 -23.57
C THR A 135 36.31 -28.29 -24.03
N THR A 136 36.14 -28.05 -25.32
CA THR A 136 36.65 -27.00 -26.20
C THR A 136 36.76 -25.57 -25.65
N THR A 137 37.95 -25.03 -25.89
CA THR A 137 38.46 -23.65 -25.78
C THR A 137 37.60 -22.57 -26.43
N GLU A 138 37.50 -21.40 -25.78
CA GLU A 138 37.94 -20.13 -26.39
C GLU A 138 38.30 -19.11 -25.29
N THR A 139 39.57 -18.75 -25.23
CA THR A 139 40.16 -17.76 -24.33
C THR A 139 40.16 -16.41 -25.04
N THR A 140 39.58 -15.36 -24.44
CA THR A 140 39.85 -13.98 -24.85
C THR A 140 40.62 -13.27 -23.74
N THR A 141 41.86 -12.91 -24.05
CA THR A 141 42.80 -12.17 -23.20
C THR A 141 42.42 -10.70 -23.17
N ILE A 142 42.19 -10.13 -21.97
CA ILE A 142 42.10 -8.67 -21.80
C ILE A 142 43.50 -8.16 -21.42
N ILE A 143 44.05 -7.29 -22.27
CA ILE A 143 45.25 -6.48 -21.97
C ILE A 143 44.73 -5.12 -21.51
N GLU A 144 44.82 -4.80 -20.22
CA GLU A 144 44.62 -3.44 -19.75
C GLU A 144 45.95 -2.67 -19.83
N THR A 145 45.93 -1.60 -20.62
CA THR A 145 46.97 -0.58 -20.60
C THR A 145 46.30 0.69 -20.09
N THR A 146 46.62 1.10 -18.86
CA THR A 146 46.20 2.39 -18.31
C THR A 146 47.21 3.46 -18.72
N THR A 147 46.74 4.53 -19.34
CA THR A 147 47.47 5.80 -19.41
C THR A 147 46.51 6.92 -19.11
N GLU A 148 46.85 7.67 -18.08
CA GLU A 148 46.11 8.76 -17.48
C GLU A 148 46.33 10.05 -18.30
N ILE A 149 45.24 10.67 -18.79
CA ILE A 149 45.25 12.07 -19.26
C ILE A 149 43.92 12.75 -18.85
N GLU A 150 44.08 13.90 -18.21
CA GLU A 150 43.14 14.93 -17.71
C GLU A 150 42.09 15.46 -18.73
N PRO A 151 41.07 16.24 -18.28
CA PRO A 151 39.66 16.05 -18.60
C PRO A 151 39.20 16.78 -19.86
N THR A 152 38.29 16.15 -20.59
CA THR A 152 37.39 16.86 -21.52
C THR A 152 35.98 16.27 -21.44
N THR A 153 35.02 17.19 -21.39
CA THR A 153 33.58 17.01 -21.41
C THR A 153 33.10 16.11 -22.54
N GLU A 154 32.45 15.00 -22.22
CA GLU A 154 31.41 14.39 -23.06
C GLU A 154 30.54 13.43 -22.21
N THR A 155 29.26 13.76 -22.07
CA THR A 155 28.26 12.94 -21.40
C THR A 155 28.01 11.68 -22.22
N THR A 156 28.48 10.53 -21.75
CA THR A 156 28.24 9.23 -22.37
C THR A 156 27.31 8.40 -21.49
N THR A 157 26.13 8.09 -22.01
CA THR A 157 25.12 7.22 -21.40
C THR A 157 25.65 5.78 -21.31
N ILE A 158 25.70 5.21 -20.11
CA ILE A 158 26.03 3.79 -19.89
C ILE A 158 24.71 3.01 -19.84
N ILE A 159 24.54 2.06 -20.76
CA ILE A 159 23.50 1.03 -20.73
C ILE A 159 24.18 -0.24 -20.21
N GLU A 160 23.85 -0.67 -18.99
CA GLU A 160 24.20 -2.01 -18.50
C GLU A 160 23.15 -3.02 -18.97
N THR A 161 23.55 -3.97 -19.82
CA THR A 161 22.77 -5.16 -20.14
C THR A 161 23.34 -6.36 -19.38
N THR A 162 22.62 -6.85 -18.38
CA THR A 162 22.82 -8.18 -17.79
C THR A 162 21.89 -9.18 -18.49
N THR A 163 22.47 -10.22 -19.09
CA THR A 163 21.74 -11.31 -19.74
C THR A 163 21.40 -12.43 -18.75
N VAL A 164 20.11 -12.76 -18.62
CA VAL A 164 19.58 -13.96 -17.95
C VAL A 164 19.09 -14.95 -19.04
N PRO A 165 19.21 -16.29 -18.88
CA PRO A 165 18.95 -17.25 -19.97
C PRO A 165 17.49 -17.75 -20.05
N GLU A 166 17.19 -18.38 -21.20
CA GLU A 166 15.99 -19.07 -21.72
C GLU A 166 15.06 -18.23 -22.64
N PRO A 167 14.60 -18.77 -23.80
CA PRO A 167 13.97 -18.00 -24.86
C PRO A 167 12.49 -17.78 -24.56
N THR A 168 12.20 -16.84 -23.68
CA THR A 168 10.89 -16.17 -23.70
C THR A 168 10.89 -15.25 -24.91
N THR A 169 9.85 -15.32 -25.73
CA THR A 169 9.61 -14.37 -26.82
C THR A 169 9.72 -12.95 -26.24
N ILE A 170 10.82 -12.23 -26.52
CA ILE A 170 10.99 -10.86 -26.03
C ILE A 170 10.05 -9.99 -26.87
N TYR A 171 8.88 -9.70 -26.33
CA TYR A 171 7.96 -8.76 -26.91
C TYR A 171 8.47 -7.34 -26.65
N PRO A 172 8.45 -6.44 -27.65
CA PRO A 172 8.93 -5.08 -27.47
C PRO A 172 7.98 -4.30 -26.55
N THR A 173 8.45 -3.96 -25.36
CA THR A 173 7.81 -3.03 -24.41
C THR A 173 8.41 -1.64 -24.60
N ALA A 174 7.55 -0.64 -24.77
CA ALA A 174 7.95 0.77 -24.82
C ALA A 174 7.52 1.47 -23.53
N SER A 175 8.43 2.22 -22.89
CA SER A 175 8.13 2.98 -21.67
C SER A 175 8.48 4.45 -21.85
N PHE A 176 7.61 5.33 -21.36
CA PHE A 176 7.79 6.78 -21.47
C PHE A 176 7.37 7.48 -20.19
N ARG A 177 8.12 8.51 -19.81
CA ARG A 177 7.82 9.40 -18.68
C ARG A 177 7.50 10.78 -19.21
N VAL A 178 6.42 11.38 -18.72
CA VAL A 178 5.92 12.65 -19.24
C VAL A 178 5.23 13.42 -18.12
N GLY A 179 5.41 14.75 -18.11
CA GLY A 179 4.67 15.60 -17.17
C GLY A 179 3.18 15.58 -17.50
N ILE A 180 2.31 15.65 -16.49
CA ILE A 180 0.85 15.66 -16.71
C ILE A 180 0.37 16.82 -17.60
N ASN A 181 1.11 17.93 -17.68
CA ASN A 181 0.77 19.04 -18.58
C ASN A 181 1.24 18.83 -20.04
N GLU A 182 1.92 17.72 -20.35
CA GLU A 182 2.55 17.49 -21.65
C GLU A 182 1.73 16.52 -22.54
N LEU A 183 0.42 16.75 -22.61
CA LEU A 183 -0.56 15.94 -23.33
C LEU A 183 -0.16 15.60 -24.77
N GLU A 184 0.24 16.60 -25.56
CA GLU A 184 0.59 16.42 -26.97
C GLU A 184 1.82 15.52 -27.13
N LYS A 185 2.81 15.65 -26.25
CA LYS A 185 4.02 14.80 -26.26
C LYS A 185 3.67 13.35 -25.96
N ALA A 186 2.81 13.13 -24.97
CA ALA A 186 2.31 11.80 -24.62
C ALA A 186 1.54 11.17 -25.79
N ALA A 187 0.62 11.93 -26.41
CA ALA A 187 -0.18 11.45 -27.53
C ALA A 187 0.67 11.11 -28.77
N ASP A 188 1.65 11.94 -29.10
CA ASP A 188 2.55 11.71 -30.23
C ASP A 188 3.47 10.50 -30.01
N TYR A 189 3.97 10.32 -28.78
CA TYR A 189 4.73 9.13 -28.41
C TYR A 189 3.90 7.85 -28.60
N ILE A 190 2.67 7.81 -28.05
CA ILE A 190 1.77 6.66 -28.18
C ILE A 190 1.53 6.31 -29.66
N LYS A 191 1.17 7.31 -30.48
CA LYS A 191 0.97 7.12 -31.92
C LYS A 191 2.22 6.57 -32.61
N SER A 192 3.40 7.05 -32.22
CA SER A 192 4.67 6.61 -32.79
C SER A 192 5.02 5.17 -32.44
N GLU A 193 4.76 4.73 -31.21
CA GLU A 193 5.02 3.36 -30.75
C GLU A 193 3.96 2.38 -31.29
N LEU A 194 2.70 2.83 -31.41
CA LEU A 194 1.65 2.11 -32.12
C LEU A 194 2.05 1.79 -33.58
N LEU A 195 2.64 2.75 -34.29
CA LEU A 195 3.14 2.55 -35.66
C LEU A 195 4.29 1.54 -35.73
N LYS A 196 5.06 1.38 -34.65
CA LYS A 196 6.16 0.40 -34.54
C LYS A 196 5.68 -1.00 -34.16
N LYS A 197 4.37 -1.19 -33.90
CA LYS A 197 3.77 -2.44 -33.40
C LYS A 197 4.38 -2.89 -32.07
N ALA A 198 4.61 -1.96 -31.15
CA ALA A 198 4.94 -2.34 -29.77
C ALA A 198 3.86 -3.31 -29.23
N ALA A 199 4.31 -4.35 -28.53
CA ALA A 199 3.40 -5.32 -27.93
C ALA A 199 2.72 -4.74 -26.69
N SER A 200 3.46 -3.87 -25.97
CA SER A 200 2.96 -3.08 -24.85
C SER A 200 3.55 -1.68 -24.84
N ILE A 201 2.76 -0.70 -24.38
CA ILE A 201 3.19 0.69 -24.17
C ILE A 201 2.82 1.06 -22.73
N SER A 202 3.81 1.48 -21.94
CA SER A 202 3.64 2.00 -20.58
C SER A 202 3.97 3.49 -20.54
N ILE A 203 3.10 4.28 -19.94
CA ILE A 203 3.32 5.71 -19.76
C ILE A 203 3.21 6.04 -18.29
N ASP A 204 4.29 6.53 -17.71
CA ASP A 204 4.36 7.03 -16.35
C ASP A 204 4.16 8.55 -16.39
N PHE A 205 3.04 9.03 -15.84
CA PHE A 205 2.87 10.45 -15.60
C PHE A 205 3.49 10.82 -14.26
N THR A 206 4.19 11.93 -14.21
CA THR A 206 4.69 12.52 -12.96
C THR A 206 4.12 13.93 -12.84
N GLY A 207 3.69 14.32 -11.63
CA GLY A 207 3.39 15.72 -11.35
C GLY A 207 4.62 16.58 -11.65
N ILE A 208 4.41 17.73 -12.28
CA ILE A 208 5.47 18.72 -12.46
C ILE A 208 5.56 19.51 -11.15
N ASP A 209 6.77 19.64 -10.61
CA ASP A 209 7.06 20.31 -9.34
C ASP A 209 6.18 21.53 -9.07
N GLY A 210 5.30 21.44 -8.05
CA GLY A 210 4.59 22.59 -7.47
C GLY A 210 3.19 22.91 -7.98
N GLU A 211 2.62 22.13 -8.91
CA GLU A 211 1.19 22.25 -9.28
C GLU A 211 0.36 21.14 -8.62
N ASN A 212 -0.65 21.54 -7.85
CA ASN A 212 -1.60 20.63 -7.23
C ASN A 212 -2.56 20.11 -8.31
N PHE A 213 -2.52 18.81 -8.60
CA PHE A 213 -3.51 18.14 -9.46
C PHE A 213 -4.44 17.29 -8.59
N ASP A 214 -5.74 17.40 -8.81
CA ASP A 214 -6.72 16.54 -8.16
C ASP A 214 -7.09 15.31 -9.03
N GLN A 215 -8.01 14.49 -8.53
CA GLN A 215 -8.45 13.29 -9.25
C GLN A 215 -9.20 13.63 -10.56
N GLU A 216 -9.93 14.75 -10.61
CA GLU A 216 -10.66 15.18 -11.81
C GLU A 216 -9.69 15.69 -12.89
N ASP A 217 -8.64 16.43 -12.52
CA ASP A 217 -7.59 16.86 -13.45
C ASP A 217 -6.94 15.65 -14.16
N LEU A 218 -6.75 14.56 -13.43
CA LEU A 218 -6.21 13.31 -13.97
C LEU A 218 -7.21 12.59 -14.88
N GLU A 219 -8.48 12.50 -14.46
CA GLU A 219 -9.56 11.94 -15.27
C GLU A 219 -9.74 12.74 -16.58
N GLU A 220 -9.67 14.08 -16.53
CA GLU A 220 -9.71 14.98 -17.69
C GLU A 220 -8.46 14.84 -18.57
N PHE A 221 -7.28 14.74 -17.97
CA PHE A 221 -6.04 14.51 -18.70
C PHE A 221 -6.07 13.19 -19.49
N ILE A 222 -6.53 12.10 -18.86
CA ILE A 222 -6.70 10.80 -19.52
C ILE A 222 -7.70 10.93 -20.69
N PHE A 223 -8.84 11.59 -20.45
CA PHE A 223 -9.85 11.85 -21.47
C PHE A 223 -9.28 12.59 -22.69
N ASN A 224 -8.51 13.64 -22.43
CA ASN A 224 -7.87 14.43 -23.47
C ASN A 224 -6.78 13.63 -24.22
N LEU A 225 -6.05 12.75 -23.52
CA LEU A 225 -4.98 11.95 -24.10
C LEU A 225 -5.55 10.92 -25.07
N GLU A 226 -6.62 10.26 -24.64
CA GLU A 226 -7.31 9.23 -25.42
C GLU A 226 -8.02 9.81 -26.65
N THR A 227 -8.58 11.01 -26.49
CA THR A 227 -9.09 11.81 -27.62
C THR A 227 -7.96 12.15 -28.60
N ALA A 228 -6.80 12.59 -28.09
CA ALA A 228 -5.67 12.98 -28.90
C ALA A 228 -5.05 11.81 -29.68
N ILE A 229 -5.05 10.58 -29.15
CA ILE A 229 -4.60 9.35 -29.86
C ILE A 229 -5.62 8.82 -30.88
N GLY A 230 -6.81 9.42 -30.98
CA GLY A 230 -7.76 9.21 -32.08
C GLY A 230 -8.51 7.88 -32.05
N GLY A 231 -8.78 7.33 -30.86
CA GLY A 231 -9.57 6.09 -30.71
C GLY A 231 -8.86 4.83 -31.24
N TYR A 232 -7.54 4.86 -31.41
CA TYR A 232 -6.75 3.68 -31.74
C TYR A 232 -6.63 2.76 -30.51
N THR A 233 -7.50 1.77 -30.37
CA THR A 233 -7.32 0.69 -29.39
C THR A 233 -7.46 -0.69 -30.04
N PRO A 234 -6.38 -1.28 -30.59
CA PRO A 234 -6.36 -2.70 -30.90
C PRO A 234 -5.99 -3.57 -29.68
N PHE A 235 -5.96 -3.00 -28.47
CA PHE A 235 -5.39 -3.62 -27.29
C PHE A 235 -6.45 -4.37 -26.46
N ASN A 236 -6.17 -5.63 -26.09
CA ASN A 236 -7.08 -6.53 -25.37
C ASN A 236 -7.03 -6.36 -23.84
N VAL A 237 -6.03 -5.63 -23.33
CA VAL A 237 -5.81 -5.36 -21.91
C VAL A 237 -5.47 -3.89 -21.72
N LEU A 238 -6.20 -3.24 -20.80
CA LEU A 238 -5.92 -1.91 -20.25
C LEU A 238 -5.62 -2.07 -18.75
N GLN A 239 -4.49 -1.51 -18.31
CA GLN A 239 -4.14 -1.39 -16.88
C GLN A 239 -4.01 0.09 -16.55
N VAL A 240 -4.74 0.52 -15.52
CA VAL A 240 -4.68 1.89 -14.99
C VAL A 240 -4.37 1.80 -13.50
N LYS A 241 -3.20 2.29 -13.11
CA LYS A 241 -2.80 2.37 -11.70
C LYS A 241 -2.94 3.80 -11.21
N TYR A 242 -3.79 4.02 -10.22
CA TYR A 242 -3.95 5.29 -9.52
C TYR A 242 -3.20 5.23 -8.20
N VAL A 243 -2.12 6.01 -8.06
CA VAL A 243 -1.40 6.17 -6.80
C VAL A 243 -1.62 7.59 -6.28
N PRO A 244 -2.61 7.82 -5.40
CA PRO A 244 -2.66 9.01 -4.57
C PRO A 244 -1.37 9.09 -3.76
N ILE A 245 -0.72 10.26 -3.73
CA ILE A 245 0.35 10.49 -2.76
C ILE A 245 -0.25 11.01 -1.48
N VAL A 246 0.23 10.40 -0.41
CA VAL A 246 -0.05 10.73 0.97
C VAL A 246 0.68 12.03 1.35
N TYR A 247 -0.04 12.91 2.03
CA TYR A 247 0.35 14.30 2.26
C TYR A 247 1.54 14.48 3.23
N HIS A 248 2.67 14.96 2.71
CA HIS A 248 3.45 16.13 3.14
C HIS A 248 4.52 16.36 2.06
N ASP A 249 4.37 17.44 1.28
CA ASP A 249 5.19 17.85 0.11
C ASP A 249 5.31 16.82 -1.04
N TYR A 250 4.96 17.26 -2.26
CA TYR A 250 5.12 16.62 -3.57
C TYR A 250 4.05 15.59 -4.01
N LEU A 251 3.10 16.07 -4.82
CA LEU A 251 2.23 15.29 -5.71
C LEU A 251 3.03 14.67 -6.89
N ASN A 252 3.79 13.62 -6.65
CA ASN A 252 4.17 12.67 -7.71
C ASN A 252 3.07 11.60 -7.92
N LEU A 253 1.90 12.00 -8.40
CA LEU A 253 0.88 11.02 -8.79
C LEU A 253 1.44 10.16 -9.94
N GLU A 254 1.83 8.92 -9.67
CA GLU A 254 2.24 7.98 -10.72
C GLU A 254 0.98 7.35 -11.32
N LEU A 255 0.51 7.93 -12.43
CA LEU A 255 -0.44 7.24 -13.31
C LEU A 255 0.38 6.40 -14.29
N ARG A 256 0.20 5.07 -14.22
CA ARG A 256 0.69 4.16 -15.25
C ARG A 256 -0.48 3.66 -16.08
N ILE A 257 -0.44 3.95 -17.38
CA ILE A 257 -1.35 3.35 -18.36
C ILE A 257 -0.55 2.33 -19.18
N THR A 258 -0.98 1.07 -19.13
CA THR A 258 -0.42 0.00 -19.98
C THR A 258 -1.46 -0.46 -20.99
N TYR A 259 -1.13 -0.35 -22.28
CA TYR A 259 -1.91 -0.95 -23.37
C TYR A 259 -1.20 -2.21 -23.88
N SER A 260 -1.88 -3.35 -24.02
CA SER A 260 -1.29 -4.59 -24.60
C SER A 260 -2.18 -5.29 -25.63
N ASN A 261 -1.57 -5.75 -26.74
CA ASN A 261 -2.27 -6.45 -27.84
C ASN A 261 -2.46 -7.94 -27.53
N GLU A 262 -1.74 -8.47 -26.54
CA GLU A 262 -1.72 -9.88 -26.20
C GLU A 262 -2.36 -10.11 -24.84
N VAL A 263 -3.31 -11.04 -24.78
CA VAL A 263 -3.78 -11.59 -23.51
C VAL A 263 -2.69 -12.54 -23.03
N HIS A 264 -1.78 -12.06 -22.18
CA HIS A 264 -0.81 -12.95 -21.56
C HIS A 264 -1.57 -14.00 -20.74
N GLU A 265 -1.47 -15.28 -21.13
CA GLU A 265 -1.97 -16.42 -20.33
C GLU A 265 -1.28 -16.49 -18.96
N GLU A 266 -0.16 -15.78 -18.76
CA GLU A 266 0.73 -15.90 -17.60
C GLU A 266 0.69 -14.76 -16.57
N ASP A 267 -0.13 -13.71 -16.74
CA ASP A 267 -0.45 -12.79 -15.63
C ASP A 267 -1.89 -13.11 -15.13
N PRO A 268 -2.06 -14.14 -14.27
CA PRO A 268 -3.38 -14.53 -13.83
C PRO A 268 -4.00 -13.34 -13.08
N PHE A 269 -5.27 -13.06 -13.38
CA PHE A 269 -6.07 -12.20 -12.51
C PHE A 269 -6.12 -12.92 -11.15
N VAL A 270 -5.27 -12.50 -10.21
CA VAL A 270 -5.31 -13.01 -8.84
C VAL A 270 -6.43 -12.27 -8.12
N ALA A 271 -7.59 -12.90 -8.04
CA ALA A 271 -8.75 -12.34 -7.35
C ALA A 271 -8.94 -13.04 -6.00
N ASP A 272 -9.10 -12.25 -4.94
CA ASP A 272 -9.48 -12.78 -3.61
C ASP A 272 -10.97 -13.16 -3.64
N VAL A 273 -11.75 -12.41 -4.42
CA VAL A 273 -13.17 -12.64 -4.67
C VAL A 273 -13.51 -12.36 -6.14
N SER A 274 -14.41 -13.16 -6.72
CA SER A 274 -14.90 -12.99 -8.08
C SER A 274 -16.42 -13.17 -8.13
N ALA A 275 -17.09 -12.33 -8.91
CA ALA A 275 -18.52 -12.45 -9.16
C ALA A 275 -18.88 -12.07 -10.60
N GLU A 276 -19.96 -12.66 -11.11
CA GLU A 276 -20.41 -12.51 -12.50
C GLU A 276 -21.80 -11.87 -12.55
N PHE A 277 -21.96 -10.88 -13.43
CA PHE A 277 -23.16 -10.07 -13.58
C PHE A 277 -23.46 -9.79 -15.06
N ASN A 278 -24.68 -9.36 -15.36
CA ASN A 278 -24.98 -8.69 -16.63
C ASN A 278 -24.75 -7.18 -16.48
N TYR A 279 -24.35 -6.50 -17.56
CA TYR A 279 -24.20 -5.04 -17.54
C TYR A 279 -25.51 -4.31 -17.19
N SER A 280 -26.67 -4.90 -17.51
CA SER A 280 -27.98 -4.38 -17.08
C SER A 280 -28.13 -4.27 -15.56
N ASP A 281 -27.31 -4.99 -14.80
CA ASP A 281 -27.32 -5.04 -13.34
C ASP A 281 -26.18 -4.20 -12.72
N ILE A 282 -25.78 -3.12 -13.38
CA ILE A 282 -24.65 -2.25 -12.93
C ILE A 282 -24.79 -1.78 -11.48
N GLU A 283 -26.00 -1.53 -11.00
CA GLU A 283 -26.27 -1.22 -9.59
C GLU A 283 -25.77 -2.35 -8.66
N ASN A 284 -26.06 -3.61 -8.98
CA ASN A 284 -25.61 -4.75 -8.18
C ASN A 284 -24.10 -4.97 -8.27
N ILE A 285 -23.48 -4.62 -9.40
CA ILE A 285 -22.02 -4.64 -9.54
C ILE A 285 -21.39 -3.66 -8.54
N GLY A 286 -21.85 -2.41 -8.50
CA GLY A 286 -21.36 -1.41 -7.56
C GLY A 286 -21.63 -1.76 -6.10
N LEU A 287 -22.81 -2.32 -5.79
CA LEU A 287 -23.13 -2.82 -4.44
C LEU A 287 -22.23 -3.99 -4.02
N PHE A 288 -21.92 -4.90 -4.94
CA PHE A 288 -20.97 -5.99 -4.69
C PHE A 288 -19.59 -5.43 -4.37
N VAL A 289 -19.07 -4.50 -5.19
CA VAL A 289 -17.76 -3.87 -4.96
C VAL A 289 -17.72 -3.16 -3.61
N ARG A 290 -18.77 -2.39 -3.25
CA ARG A 290 -18.90 -1.77 -1.91
C ARG A 290 -18.72 -2.82 -0.81
N GLU A 291 -19.47 -3.92 -0.89
CA GLU A 291 -19.43 -4.95 0.16
C GLU A 291 -18.03 -5.56 0.30
N GLN A 292 -17.32 -5.77 -0.81
CA GLN A 292 -15.94 -6.26 -0.75
C GLN A 292 -14.98 -5.20 -0.15
N MET A 293 -15.16 -3.92 -0.46
CA MET A 293 -14.35 -2.84 0.11
C MET A 293 -14.59 -2.62 1.60
N LYS A 294 -15.83 -2.78 2.08
CA LYS A 294 -16.15 -2.78 3.53
C LYS A 294 -15.35 -3.84 4.27
N ASN A 295 -15.24 -5.03 3.67
CA ASN A 295 -14.47 -6.15 4.20
C ASN A 295 -12.96 -6.04 3.92
N ARG A 296 -12.49 -4.92 3.35
CA ARG A 296 -11.09 -4.65 3.00
C ARG A 296 -10.47 -5.71 2.09
N VAL A 297 -11.28 -6.29 1.20
CA VAL A 297 -10.79 -7.22 0.18
C VAL A 297 -9.88 -6.47 -0.79
N VAL A 298 -8.69 -7.01 -1.04
CA VAL A 298 -7.65 -6.34 -1.81
C VAL A 298 -7.91 -6.52 -3.30
N ASN A 299 -8.12 -7.76 -3.76
CA ASN A 299 -8.31 -8.05 -5.18
C ASN A 299 -9.75 -8.48 -5.48
N ILE A 300 -10.50 -7.61 -6.17
CA ILE A 300 -11.91 -7.82 -6.52
C ILE A 300 -12.03 -8.01 -8.02
N GLU A 301 -12.56 -9.15 -8.45
CA GLU A 301 -12.90 -9.42 -9.84
C GLU A 301 -14.42 -9.33 -10.09
N VAL A 302 -14.77 -8.65 -11.17
CA VAL A 302 -16.14 -8.55 -11.68
C VAL A 302 -16.14 -8.98 -13.14
N ILE A 303 -16.90 -10.03 -13.45
CA ILE A 303 -17.17 -10.47 -14.82
C ILE A 303 -18.50 -9.87 -15.27
N ILE A 304 -18.47 -9.06 -16.32
CA ILE A 304 -19.60 -8.28 -16.82
C ILE A 304 -19.98 -8.78 -18.22
N ASN A 305 -21.10 -9.48 -18.31
CA ASN A 305 -21.65 -9.99 -19.56
C ASN A 305 -22.62 -9.00 -20.21
N ASN A 306 -22.92 -9.25 -21.50
CA ASN A 306 -23.91 -8.48 -22.26
C ASN A 306 -23.61 -6.98 -22.33
N ILE A 307 -22.32 -6.63 -22.27
CA ILE A 307 -21.82 -5.28 -22.46
C ILE A 307 -21.40 -5.08 -23.92
N ASN A 308 -21.79 -3.97 -24.55
CA ASN A 308 -21.31 -3.68 -25.89
C ASN A 308 -19.82 -3.37 -25.85
N THR A 309 -19.03 -4.22 -26.51
CA THR A 309 -17.56 -4.15 -26.56
C THR A 309 -17.04 -3.62 -27.89
N GLN A 310 -17.93 -3.29 -28.84
CA GLN A 310 -17.52 -2.63 -30.08
C GLN A 310 -16.97 -1.24 -29.75
N ASN A 311 -15.74 -0.96 -30.17
CA ASN A 311 -15.02 0.28 -29.88
C ASN A 311 -14.90 0.57 -28.36
N PHE A 312 -14.75 -0.48 -27.54
CA PHE A 312 -14.47 -0.31 -26.11
C PHE A 312 -13.02 0.16 -25.93
N ASP A 313 -12.87 1.47 -25.75
CA ASP A 313 -11.60 2.15 -25.52
C ASP A 313 -11.42 2.47 -24.02
N GLY A 314 -10.34 3.17 -23.69
CA GLY A 314 -10.10 3.58 -22.31
C GLY A 314 -11.14 4.56 -21.76
N ASN A 315 -11.78 5.38 -22.61
CA ASN A 315 -12.84 6.27 -22.18
C ASN A 315 -14.04 5.47 -21.67
N ARG A 316 -14.44 4.44 -22.43
CA ARG A 316 -15.53 3.57 -22.01
C ARG A 316 -15.17 2.75 -20.77
N PHE A 317 -13.91 2.37 -20.62
CA PHE A 317 -13.39 1.75 -19.39
C PHE A 317 -13.50 2.69 -18.19
N ASN A 318 -12.98 3.92 -18.29
CA ASN A 318 -13.01 4.90 -17.21
C ASN A 318 -14.45 5.24 -16.83
N GLN A 319 -15.33 5.39 -17.82
CA GLN A 319 -16.76 5.58 -17.57
C GLN A 319 -17.37 4.39 -16.82
N LEU A 320 -17.06 3.16 -17.21
CA LEU A 320 -17.55 1.96 -16.52
C LEU A 320 -17.01 1.88 -15.08
N ALA A 321 -15.72 2.16 -14.87
CA ALA A 321 -15.12 2.21 -13.54
C ALA A 321 -15.80 3.28 -12.69
N LYS A 322 -16.01 4.49 -13.23
CA LYS A 322 -16.72 5.59 -12.56
C LYS A 322 -18.16 5.23 -12.22
N GLU A 323 -18.91 4.63 -13.15
CA GLU A 323 -20.27 4.13 -12.90
C GLU A 323 -20.31 3.21 -11.66
N ILE A 324 -19.39 2.23 -11.61
CA ILE A 324 -19.26 1.27 -10.50
C ILE A 324 -18.86 1.98 -9.20
N GLU A 325 -17.86 2.87 -9.23
CA GLU A 325 -17.38 3.61 -8.06
C GLU A 325 -18.43 4.58 -7.51
N THR A 326 -19.16 5.30 -8.37
CA THR A 326 -20.26 6.18 -7.95
C THR A 326 -21.31 5.39 -7.17
N ILE A 327 -21.62 4.16 -7.61
CA ILE A 327 -22.53 3.29 -6.88
C ILE A 327 -21.87 2.80 -5.59
N ALA A 328 -20.60 2.38 -5.61
CA ALA A 328 -19.92 1.83 -4.45
C ALA A 328 -19.73 2.87 -3.32
N PHE A 329 -19.36 4.10 -3.66
CA PHE A 329 -19.10 5.19 -2.70
C PHE A 329 -20.30 6.06 -2.39
N ARG A 330 -21.47 5.79 -2.99
CA ARG A 330 -22.70 6.52 -2.67
C ARG A 330 -22.93 6.54 -1.15
N HIS A 331 -23.25 7.71 -0.62
CA HIS A 331 -23.62 7.89 0.78
C HIS A 331 -24.90 7.13 1.11
N THR A 332 -24.88 6.32 2.16
CA THR A 332 -26.00 5.46 2.57
C THR A 332 -26.52 5.77 3.97
N GLY A 333 -25.84 6.66 4.70
CA GLY A 333 -26.08 6.87 6.13
C GLY A 333 -25.60 5.71 7.02
N GLN A 334 -24.91 4.70 6.46
CA GLN A 334 -24.21 3.67 7.24
C GLN A 334 -22.78 4.13 7.51
N SER A 335 -22.30 3.90 8.74
CA SER A 335 -20.98 4.41 9.15
C SER A 335 -19.82 3.76 8.41
N ASP A 336 -19.93 2.48 8.06
CA ASP A 336 -18.86 1.70 7.44
C ASP A 336 -18.89 1.73 5.91
N GLU A 337 -19.71 2.59 5.30
CA GLU A 337 -19.91 2.73 3.85
C GLU A 337 -19.71 4.18 3.39
N GLY A 338 -19.92 4.43 2.09
CA GLY A 338 -19.92 5.78 1.52
C GLY A 338 -18.54 6.43 1.59
N ASP A 339 -18.49 7.64 2.15
CA ASP A 339 -17.24 8.40 2.27
C ASP A 339 -16.19 7.63 3.08
N TYR A 340 -16.58 6.81 4.05
CA TYR A 340 -15.61 6.07 4.87
C TYR A 340 -14.77 5.08 4.08
N ILE A 341 -15.36 4.34 3.14
CA ILE A 341 -14.59 3.42 2.29
C ILE A 341 -13.87 4.17 1.17
N ARG A 342 -14.40 5.30 0.72
CA ARG A 342 -13.75 6.18 -0.25
C ARG A 342 -12.43 6.73 0.32
N TYR A 343 -12.49 7.35 1.50
CA TYR A 343 -11.33 7.90 2.22
C TYR A 343 -10.54 6.85 3.00
N GLY A 344 -11.04 5.62 3.13
CA GLY A 344 -10.30 4.48 3.69
C GLY A 344 -9.34 3.81 2.70
N THR A 345 -9.36 4.24 1.44
CA THR A 345 -8.59 3.65 0.34
C THR A 345 -7.40 4.55 0.01
N PHE A 346 -6.20 3.99 0.14
CA PHE A 346 -4.96 4.67 -0.23
C PHE A 346 -4.72 4.62 -1.74
N GLN A 347 -4.84 3.44 -2.35
CA GLN A 347 -4.48 3.22 -3.75
C GLN A 347 -5.52 2.36 -4.45
N LYS A 348 -5.72 2.60 -5.75
CA LYS A 348 -6.58 1.78 -6.61
C LYS A 348 -5.86 1.44 -7.90
N GLU A 349 -5.97 0.19 -8.34
CA GLU A 349 -5.46 -0.26 -9.61
C GLU A 349 -6.53 -1.06 -10.32
N TYR A 350 -6.73 -0.80 -11.60
CA TYR A 350 -7.69 -1.52 -12.41
C TYR A 350 -7.01 -2.21 -13.58
N LYS A 351 -7.38 -3.46 -13.82
CA LYS A 351 -7.04 -4.25 -15.01
C LYS A 351 -8.32 -4.72 -15.65
N CYS A 352 -8.42 -4.71 -16.98
CA CYS A 352 -9.52 -5.41 -17.64
C CYS A 352 -9.06 -6.33 -18.77
N LYS A 353 -9.77 -7.45 -18.93
CA LYS A 353 -9.77 -8.30 -20.12
C LYS A 353 -11.06 -8.07 -20.88
N ILE A 354 -10.95 -7.71 -22.15
CA ILE A 354 -12.09 -7.46 -23.03
C ILE A 354 -12.21 -8.61 -24.02
N VAL A 355 -13.38 -9.23 -24.09
CA VAL A 355 -13.74 -10.17 -25.16
C VAL A 355 -15.13 -9.83 -25.69
N THR A 356 -15.53 -10.39 -26.83
CA THR A 356 -16.82 -10.06 -27.43
C THR A 356 -17.99 -10.24 -26.45
N ASN A 357 -18.69 -9.13 -26.19
CA ASN A 357 -19.82 -8.99 -25.26
C ASN A 357 -19.53 -9.30 -23.78
N LYS A 358 -18.27 -9.32 -23.35
CA LYS A 358 -17.89 -9.59 -21.97
C LYS A 358 -16.62 -8.84 -21.56
N ILE A 359 -16.64 -8.27 -20.37
CA ILE A 359 -15.47 -7.65 -19.74
C ILE A 359 -15.20 -8.33 -18.41
N THR A 360 -13.96 -8.71 -18.14
CA THR A 360 -13.51 -9.08 -16.80
C THR A 360 -12.70 -7.93 -16.24
N LEU A 361 -13.25 -7.23 -15.24
CA LEU A 361 -12.60 -6.13 -14.54
C LEU A 361 -12.02 -6.66 -13.22
N GLN A 362 -10.74 -6.38 -12.97
CA GLN A 362 -10.10 -6.57 -11.68
C GLN A 362 -9.76 -5.20 -11.11
N ALA A 363 -10.18 -4.98 -9.87
CA ALA A 363 -9.82 -3.83 -9.07
C ALA A 363 -8.97 -4.30 -7.89
N THR A 364 -7.78 -3.73 -7.75
CA THR A 364 -6.86 -3.97 -6.64
C THR A 364 -6.80 -2.72 -5.78
N TYR A 365 -7.12 -2.85 -4.50
CA TYR A 365 -7.18 -1.76 -3.54
C TYR A 365 -6.08 -1.89 -2.49
N THR A 366 -5.41 -0.79 -2.19
CA THR A 366 -4.60 -0.66 -0.97
C THR A 366 -5.35 0.21 0.01
N TYR A 367 -5.51 -0.25 1.25
CA TYR A 367 -6.24 0.45 2.30
C TYR A 367 -5.29 1.04 3.35
N PHE A 368 -5.70 2.12 4.01
CA PHE A 368 -4.92 2.69 5.12
C PHE A 368 -4.88 1.76 6.35
N HIS A 369 -5.92 0.94 6.53
CA HIS A 369 -5.97 -0.11 7.55
C HIS A 369 -6.68 -1.35 7.03
N ASN A 370 -6.33 -2.51 7.59
CA ASN A 370 -6.84 -3.82 7.15
C ASN A 370 -8.17 -4.22 7.85
N ALA A 371 -8.73 -5.37 7.48
CA ALA A 371 -10.00 -5.87 8.01
C ALA A 371 -9.99 -6.12 9.53
N GLU A 372 -8.87 -6.60 10.09
CA GLU A 372 -8.73 -6.84 11.52
C GLU A 372 -8.75 -5.52 12.30
N GLN A 373 -7.99 -4.54 11.83
CA GLN A 373 -7.98 -3.18 12.36
C GLN A 373 -9.38 -2.54 12.27
N GLU A 374 -10.11 -2.77 11.19
CA GLU A 374 -11.49 -2.27 11.02
C GLU A 374 -12.47 -2.87 12.04
N ASN A 375 -12.34 -4.17 12.33
CA ASN A 375 -13.13 -4.81 13.39
C ASN A 375 -12.79 -4.22 14.77
N ILE A 376 -11.50 -3.95 15.04
CA ILE A 376 -11.06 -3.27 16.27
C ILE A 376 -11.66 -1.87 16.37
N VAL A 377 -11.66 -1.09 15.29
CA VAL A 377 -12.33 0.24 15.23
C VAL A 377 -13.81 0.10 15.60
N THR A 378 -14.51 -0.84 14.97
CA THR A 378 -15.95 -1.06 15.20
C THR A 378 -16.23 -1.41 16.66
N GLN A 379 -15.45 -2.33 17.26
CA GLN A 379 -15.57 -2.68 18.66
C GLN A 379 -15.31 -1.47 19.57
N LYS A 380 -14.25 -0.71 19.28
CA LYS A 380 -13.89 0.45 20.10
C LYS A 380 -14.91 1.58 20.01
N ILE A 381 -15.48 1.83 18.83
CA ILE A 381 -16.57 2.80 18.65
C ILE A 381 -17.77 2.40 19.50
N ASN A 382 -18.14 1.11 19.52
CA ASN A 382 -19.25 0.64 20.36
C ASN A 382 -18.97 0.86 21.86
N GLU A 383 -17.75 0.59 22.32
CA GLU A 383 -17.34 0.88 23.70
C GLU A 383 -17.45 2.37 24.04
N VAL A 384 -16.91 3.24 23.18
CA VAL A 384 -16.91 4.69 23.39
C VAL A 384 -18.33 5.24 23.34
N ASN A 385 -19.16 4.84 22.38
CA ASN A 385 -20.56 5.26 22.28
C ASN A 385 -21.37 4.89 23.52
N ASN A 386 -21.12 3.70 24.09
CA ASN A 386 -21.73 3.28 25.34
C ASN A 386 -21.26 4.14 26.52
N ALA A 387 -19.96 4.46 26.59
CA ALA A 387 -19.42 5.34 27.64
C ALA A 387 -19.97 6.78 27.56
N LEU A 388 -20.15 7.30 26.34
CA LEU A 388 -20.71 8.63 26.07
C LEU A 388 -22.24 8.70 26.30
N ASN A 389 -22.91 7.56 26.50
CA ASN A 389 -24.36 7.46 26.74
C ASN A 389 -25.19 8.23 25.69
N LEU A 390 -24.92 7.98 24.41
CA LEU A 390 -25.48 8.75 23.30
C LEU A 390 -26.96 8.45 22.99
N SER A 391 -27.49 7.36 23.53
CA SER A 391 -28.88 6.96 23.33
C SER A 391 -29.86 8.02 23.88
N GLY A 392 -30.86 8.37 23.08
CA GLY A 392 -31.89 9.36 23.44
C GLY A 392 -31.45 10.84 23.38
N LYS A 393 -30.17 11.13 23.11
CA LYS A 393 -29.67 12.50 22.90
C LYS A 393 -30.10 13.06 21.54
N SER A 394 -30.23 14.38 21.44
CA SER A 394 -30.45 15.09 20.17
C SER A 394 -29.22 14.99 19.25
N GLU A 395 -29.41 15.31 17.96
CA GLU A 395 -28.30 15.32 16.98
C GLU A 395 -27.18 16.27 17.42
N TYR A 396 -27.52 17.46 17.94
CA TYR A 396 -26.55 18.39 18.51
C TYR A 396 -25.78 17.80 19.68
N GLU A 397 -26.49 17.23 20.67
CA GLU A 397 -25.84 16.67 21.87
C GLU A 397 -24.95 15.46 21.54
N LYS A 398 -25.35 14.64 20.56
CA LYS A 398 -24.52 13.54 20.05
C LYS A 398 -23.28 14.09 19.35
N THR A 399 -23.46 15.09 18.48
CA THR A 399 -22.36 15.70 17.74
C THR A 399 -21.34 16.30 18.68
N LEU A 400 -21.80 17.11 19.64
CA LEU A 400 -20.92 17.73 20.63
C LEU A 400 -20.14 16.69 21.45
N ALA A 401 -20.81 15.63 21.93
CA ALA A 401 -20.16 14.61 22.75
C ALA A 401 -19.11 13.80 21.98
N VAL A 402 -19.38 13.47 20.70
CA VAL A 402 -18.41 12.78 19.85
C VAL A 402 -17.25 13.70 19.47
N TYR A 403 -17.54 14.94 19.09
CA TYR A 403 -16.53 15.94 18.75
C TYR A 403 -15.57 16.17 19.92
N GLN A 404 -16.12 16.39 21.11
CA GLN A 404 -15.35 16.53 22.34
C GLN A 404 -14.51 15.30 22.67
N TYR A 405 -15.07 14.09 22.50
CA TYR A 405 -14.28 12.88 22.69
C TYR A 405 -13.04 12.86 21.79
N ILE A 406 -13.18 13.25 20.53
CA ILE A 406 -12.06 13.26 19.58
C ILE A 406 -11.04 14.34 19.96
N THR A 407 -11.45 15.58 20.20
CA THR A 407 -10.53 16.68 20.53
C THR A 407 -9.76 16.47 21.83
N GLU A 408 -10.29 15.68 22.76
CA GLU A 408 -9.64 15.34 24.03
C GLU A 408 -8.77 14.08 23.99
N ASN A 409 -8.87 13.25 22.94
CA ASN A 409 -8.26 11.92 22.92
C ASN A 409 -7.45 11.60 21.66
N VAL A 410 -7.29 12.53 20.72
CA VAL A 410 -6.55 12.30 19.49
C VAL A 410 -5.59 13.45 19.26
N ASP A 411 -4.30 13.13 19.14
CA ASP A 411 -3.24 14.09 18.90
C ASP A 411 -2.93 14.19 17.40
N TYR A 412 -2.78 15.39 16.87
CA TYR A 412 -2.45 15.60 15.46
C TYR A 412 -0.98 15.31 15.20
N ILE A 413 -0.74 14.52 14.15
CA ILE A 413 0.61 14.19 13.71
C ILE A 413 1.15 15.35 12.90
N THR A 414 2.18 16.00 13.45
CA THR A 414 2.96 17.03 12.74
C THR A 414 4.22 16.42 12.13
N GLY A 415 4.55 16.80 10.89
CA GLY A 415 5.75 16.36 10.19
C GLY A 415 5.51 15.32 9.09
N PRO A 416 6.59 14.88 8.39
CA PRO A 416 6.46 14.08 7.19
C PRO A 416 5.92 12.68 7.49
N VAL A 417 4.75 12.37 6.92
CA VAL A 417 4.15 11.04 7.01
C VAL A 417 4.69 10.17 5.88
N SER A 418 5.39 9.08 6.20
CA SER A 418 5.96 8.18 5.20
C SER A 418 4.94 7.14 4.71
N ASN A 419 5.24 6.42 3.62
CA ASN A 419 4.46 5.25 3.21
C ASN A 419 4.41 4.14 4.28
N ALA A 420 5.32 4.13 5.27
CA ALA A 420 5.22 3.22 6.42
C ALA A 420 4.17 3.67 7.46
N ALA A 421 3.63 4.88 7.29
CA ALA A 421 2.69 5.56 8.17
C ALA A 421 1.31 5.76 7.51
N LEU A 422 0.98 4.98 6.46
CA LEU A 422 -0.34 4.98 5.82
C LEU A 422 -1.50 4.86 6.82
N VAL A 423 -1.30 4.11 7.90
CA VAL A 423 -2.33 3.94 8.93
C VAL A 423 -2.74 5.27 9.58
N ASP A 424 -1.88 6.29 9.60
CA ASP A 424 -2.12 7.59 10.24
C ASP A 424 -3.25 8.40 9.59
N PHE A 425 -3.67 7.99 8.39
CA PHE A 425 -4.80 8.56 7.64
C PHE A 425 -6.14 7.90 7.98
N SER A 426 -6.14 6.90 8.86
CA SER A 426 -7.31 6.08 9.16
C SER A 426 -7.98 6.45 10.47
N ALA A 427 -9.27 6.12 10.58
CA ALA A 427 -9.97 6.15 11.87
C ALA A 427 -9.36 5.17 12.90
N TYR A 428 -8.62 4.13 12.46
CA TYR A 428 -7.89 3.25 13.36
C TYR A 428 -6.77 4.01 14.08
N ALA A 429 -5.95 4.77 13.36
CA ALA A 429 -4.91 5.55 14.00
C ALA A 429 -5.49 6.60 14.96
N ALA A 430 -6.52 7.34 14.52
CA ALA A 430 -7.18 8.32 15.38
C ALA A 430 -7.75 7.66 16.66
N LEU A 431 -8.51 6.57 16.54
CA LEU A 431 -9.21 5.99 17.67
C LEU A 431 -8.33 5.11 18.57
N ILE A 432 -7.42 4.34 17.97
CA ILE A 432 -6.63 3.30 18.65
C ILE A 432 -5.23 3.80 18.98
N ASN A 433 -4.53 4.37 18.01
CA ASN A 433 -3.18 4.92 18.23
C ASN A 433 -3.22 6.26 18.96
N LYS A 434 -4.41 6.90 19.03
CA LYS A 434 -4.63 8.21 19.64
C LYS A 434 -3.87 9.32 18.92
N SER A 435 -3.51 9.09 17.65
CA SER A 435 -2.83 10.09 16.84
C SER A 435 -3.06 9.85 15.36
N ALA A 436 -3.33 10.91 14.60
CA ALA A 436 -3.66 10.85 13.17
C ALA A 436 -3.44 12.20 12.48
N VAL A 437 -3.56 12.23 11.15
CA VAL A 437 -3.72 13.48 10.38
C VAL A 437 -5.19 13.80 10.11
N CYS A 438 -5.48 14.92 9.44
CA CYS A 438 -6.84 15.47 9.25
C CYS A 438 -7.85 14.47 8.67
N GLN A 439 -7.41 13.61 7.76
CA GLN A 439 -8.25 12.55 7.20
C GLN A 439 -8.65 11.50 8.26
N GLY A 440 -7.74 11.10 9.15
CA GLY A 440 -8.04 10.12 10.21
C GLY A 440 -9.02 10.67 11.24
N PHE A 441 -8.87 11.95 11.60
CA PHE A 441 -9.83 12.69 12.43
C PHE A 441 -11.22 12.73 11.77
N SER A 442 -11.29 13.14 10.50
CA SER A 442 -12.54 13.27 9.75
C SER A 442 -13.24 11.93 9.53
N ALA A 443 -12.47 10.87 9.26
CA ALA A 443 -12.97 9.52 9.14
C ALA A 443 -13.53 9.00 10.48
N LEU A 444 -12.89 9.32 11.61
CA LEU A 444 -13.38 8.93 12.93
C LEU A 444 -14.68 9.67 13.28
N LEU A 445 -14.75 10.99 13.03
CA LEU A 445 -15.96 11.77 13.27
C LEU A 445 -17.14 11.22 12.44
N TYR A 446 -16.92 10.98 11.13
CA TYR A 446 -17.89 10.33 10.25
C TYR A 446 -18.39 8.99 10.84
N ARG A 447 -17.46 8.11 11.22
CA ARG A 447 -17.80 6.77 11.74
C ARG A 447 -18.64 6.83 13.00
N MET A 448 -18.24 7.67 13.96
CA MET A 448 -18.92 7.77 15.25
C MET A 448 -20.29 8.45 15.12
N LEU A 449 -20.42 9.51 14.32
CA LEU A 449 -21.71 10.20 14.15
C LEU A 449 -22.75 9.33 13.45
N LEU A 450 -22.39 8.70 12.34
CA LEU A 450 -23.32 7.83 11.60
C LEU A 450 -23.70 6.58 12.40
N SER A 451 -22.78 6.03 13.19
CA SER A 451 -23.08 4.93 14.14
C SER A 451 -24.15 5.33 15.17
N ASN A 452 -24.35 6.63 15.40
CA ASN A 452 -25.33 7.16 16.34
C ASN A 452 -26.51 7.87 15.65
N GLY A 453 -26.68 7.67 14.34
CA GLY A 453 -27.80 8.20 13.55
C GLY A 453 -27.74 9.72 13.32
N VAL A 454 -26.56 10.32 13.47
CA VAL A 454 -26.32 11.70 13.03
C VAL A 454 -25.68 11.63 11.65
N ASP A 455 -26.32 12.26 10.68
CA ASP A 455 -25.83 12.24 9.30
C ASP A 455 -24.57 13.10 9.18
N CYS A 456 -23.53 12.54 8.56
CA CYS A 456 -22.21 13.13 8.48
C CYS A 456 -21.58 12.72 7.16
N ARG A 457 -20.70 13.59 6.65
CA ARG A 457 -20.15 13.57 5.30
C ARG A 457 -18.71 14.07 5.39
N ILE A 458 -17.77 13.43 4.69
CA ILE A 458 -16.36 13.86 4.61
C ILE A 458 -16.18 14.70 3.35
N VAL A 459 -15.54 15.85 3.52
CA VAL A 459 -15.19 16.76 2.44
C VAL A 459 -13.69 17.07 2.49
N ALA A 460 -13.12 17.43 1.35
CA ALA A 460 -11.71 17.76 1.23
C ALA A 460 -11.49 19.00 0.38
N GLY A 461 -10.30 19.55 0.47
CA GLY A 461 -9.95 20.81 -0.15
C GLY A 461 -8.61 21.32 0.30
N VAL A 462 -8.48 22.64 0.38
CA VAL A 462 -7.31 23.34 0.89
C VAL A 462 -7.68 24.08 2.18
N GLY A 463 -6.90 23.87 3.24
CA GLY A 463 -6.95 24.61 4.50
C GLY A 463 -5.61 25.33 4.74
N LYS A 464 -5.61 26.66 4.93
CA LYS A 464 -4.38 27.47 5.15
C LYS A 464 -3.25 27.29 4.11
N GLY A 465 -3.57 26.78 2.91
CA GLY A 465 -2.61 26.55 1.82
C GLY A 465 -2.22 25.09 1.60
N ASP A 466 -2.62 24.19 2.49
CA ASP A 466 -2.33 22.75 2.44
C ASP A 466 -3.60 21.93 2.21
N LYS A 467 -3.51 20.74 1.60
CA LYS A 467 -4.66 19.84 1.48
C LYS A 467 -5.16 19.47 2.86
N HIS A 468 -6.48 19.45 2.96
CA HIS A 468 -7.15 19.25 4.22
C HIS A 468 -8.44 18.46 4.01
N ALA A 469 -8.84 17.72 5.03
CA ALA A 469 -10.08 16.97 5.07
C ALA A 469 -10.80 17.28 6.38
N TRP A 470 -12.11 17.51 6.29
CA TRP A 470 -12.99 17.83 7.42
C TRP A 470 -14.39 17.24 7.16
N ASN A 471 -15.42 17.74 7.87
CA ASN A 471 -16.77 17.21 7.76
C ASN A 471 -17.84 18.27 7.56
N ILE A 472 -18.98 17.82 7.03
CA ILE A 472 -20.27 18.47 7.23
C ILE A 472 -21.19 17.56 8.04
N VAL A 473 -21.89 18.12 9.01
CA VAL A 473 -22.74 17.40 9.97
C VAL A 473 -24.17 17.92 9.91
N ARG A 474 -25.14 17.02 9.87
CA ARG A 474 -26.56 17.37 9.83
C ARG A 474 -27.14 17.59 11.22
N ILE A 475 -27.75 18.76 11.42
CA ILE A 475 -28.59 19.06 12.58
C ILE A 475 -29.95 19.54 12.06
N GLY A 476 -30.99 18.76 12.30
CA GLY A 476 -32.31 18.99 11.72
C GLY A 476 -32.31 18.80 10.19
N ASP A 477 -32.73 19.82 9.46
CA ASP A 477 -32.81 19.84 7.99
C ASP A 477 -31.59 20.49 7.30
N LYS A 478 -30.61 20.95 8.09
CA LYS A 478 -29.43 21.67 7.62
C LYS A 478 -28.14 20.94 7.94
N TYR A 479 -27.13 21.20 7.11
CA TYR A 479 -25.76 20.80 7.31
C TYR A 479 -24.91 21.97 7.81
N TYR A 480 -23.89 21.65 8.58
CA TYR A 480 -22.96 22.62 9.16
C TYR A 480 -21.54 22.10 9.01
N TRP A 481 -20.59 23.01 8.82
CA TRP A 481 -19.17 22.67 8.82
C TRP A 481 -18.73 22.22 10.20
N ALA A 482 -17.87 21.19 10.24
CA ALA A 482 -17.23 20.71 11.44
C ALA A 482 -15.79 20.29 11.09
N ASP A 483 -14.81 20.96 11.67
CA ASP A 483 -13.40 20.61 11.54
C ASP A 483 -12.79 20.30 12.90
N VAL A 484 -12.96 19.02 13.29
CA VAL A 484 -12.48 18.50 14.58
C VAL A 484 -10.96 18.48 14.69
N THR A 485 -10.24 18.59 13.58
CA THR A 485 -8.78 18.67 13.59
C THR A 485 -8.30 20.04 14.02
N TRP A 486 -8.94 21.12 13.56
CA TRP A 486 -8.51 22.48 13.93
C TRP A 486 -8.97 22.92 15.32
N ASP A 487 -9.93 22.20 15.91
CA ASP A 487 -10.32 22.33 17.32
C ASP A 487 -9.62 21.30 18.24
N GLU A 488 -8.56 20.64 17.77
CA GLU A 488 -7.74 19.75 18.61
C GLU A 488 -7.24 20.50 19.87
N GLU A 489 -7.23 19.81 21.03
CA GLU A 489 -6.91 20.37 22.35
C GLU A 489 -7.82 21.51 22.84
N SER A 490 -8.83 21.91 22.06
CA SER A 490 -9.81 22.94 22.45
C SER A 490 -10.93 22.34 23.29
N THR A 491 -11.60 23.19 24.06
CA THR A 491 -12.78 22.81 24.88
C THR A 491 -14.07 23.30 24.24
N PRO A 492 -15.24 22.73 24.57
CA PRO A 492 -16.53 23.15 24.03
C PRO A 492 -16.84 24.65 24.09
N GLU A 493 -16.31 25.37 25.08
CA GLU A 493 -16.48 26.82 25.22
C GLU A 493 -15.65 27.64 24.24
N ASN A 494 -14.63 27.03 23.63
CA ASN A 494 -13.62 27.66 22.79
C ASN A 494 -13.57 27.10 21.36
N TYR A 495 -14.49 26.19 20.97
CA TYR A 495 -14.52 25.69 19.61
C TYR A 495 -14.76 26.81 18.60
N GLU A 496 -13.86 26.89 17.63
CA GLU A 496 -13.92 27.85 16.53
C GLU A 496 -14.47 27.20 15.26
N TRP A 497 -14.37 25.87 15.12
CA TRP A 497 -14.68 25.13 13.89
C TRP A 497 -15.84 24.15 14.02
N PHE A 498 -16.63 24.28 15.09
CA PHE A 498 -17.76 23.41 15.42
C PHE A 498 -19.11 23.99 14.96
N LEU A 499 -19.80 23.26 14.08
CA LEU A 499 -21.16 23.56 13.58
C LEU A 499 -21.32 24.98 13.00
N LEU A 500 -20.36 25.37 12.15
CA LEU A 500 -20.39 26.65 11.45
C LEU A 500 -21.33 26.60 10.23
N GLY A 501 -21.92 27.75 9.91
CA GLY A 501 -22.64 27.96 8.64
C GLY A 501 -21.97 29.08 7.84
N GLY A 502 -22.48 29.30 6.63
CA GLY A 502 -21.90 30.25 5.67
C GLY A 502 -20.61 29.70 5.06
N GLU A 503 -19.74 30.61 4.66
CA GLU A 503 -18.41 30.27 4.17
C GLU A 503 -17.49 29.89 5.33
N LEU A 504 -16.78 28.78 5.17
CA LEU A 504 -15.79 28.33 6.13
C LEU A 504 -14.48 29.10 5.89
N ALA A 505 -14.09 29.94 6.84
CA ALA A 505 -12.88 30.75 6.70
C ALA A 505 -11.64 29.85 6.50
N GLU A 506 -10.69 30.31 5.68
CA GLU A 506 -9.40 29.63 5.44
C GLU A 506 -9.49 28.23 4.79
N HIS A 507 -10.70 27.83 4.39
CA HIS A 507 -10.99 26.59 3.67
C HIS A 507 -11.45 26.88 2.25
N THR A 508 -11.09 26.01 1.32
CA THR A 508 -11.64 25.99 -0.04
C THR A 508 -11.89 24.54 -0.41
N LEU A 509 -13.13 24.20 -0.76
CA LEU A 509 -13.48 22.85 -1.21
C LEU A 509 -12.79 22.53 -2.54
N ASP A 510 -12.41 21.26 -2.72
CA ASP A 510 -12.06 20.74 -4.06
C ASP A 510 -13.27 20.82 -5.01
N ALA A 511 -13.00 20.89 -6.32
CA ALA A 511 -14.00 21.16 -7.34
C ALA A 511 -15.13 20.10 -7.40
N GLU A 512 -14.83 18.87 -6.98
CA GLU A 512 -15.76 17.75 -6.98
C GLU A 512 -16.98 17.94 -6.05
N TYR A 513 -16.88 18.79 -5.03
CA TYR A 513 -17.93 19.02 -4.02
C TYR A 513 -19.00 19.99 -4.51
N THR A 514 -19.69 19.59 -5.59
CA THR A 514 -20.79 20.34 -6.18
C THR A 514 -22.14 19.90 -5.62
N ALA A 515 -23.17 20.75 -5.77
CA ALA A 515 -24.54 20.40 -5.41
C ALA A 515 -25.14 19.23 -6.23
N GLU A 516 -24.52 18.89 -7.37
CA GLU A 516 -24.94 17.79 -8.24
C GLU A 516 -24.38 16.45 -7.75
N ASN A 517 -23.08 16.41 -7.43
CA ASN A 517 -22.39 15.20 -6.97
C ASN A 517 -22.48 14.99 -5.45
N TYR A 518 -22.77 16.06 -4.71
CA TYR A 518 -22.77 16.10 -3.25
C TYR A 518 -23.93 16.95 -2.72
N THR A 519 -25.15 16.43 -2.84
CA THR A 519 -26.41 17.18 -2.60
C THR A 519 -26.54 17.84 -1.23
N GLU A 520 -25.82 17.33 -0.23
CA GLU A 520 -25.75 17.82 1.14
C GLU A 520 -25.09 19.21 1.21
N ILE A 521 -24.17 19.54 0.30
CA ILE A 521 -23.57 20.88 0.17
C ILE A 521 -24.65 21.93 -0.10
N ALA A 522 -25.67 21.61 -0.91
CA ALA A 522 -26.78 22.52 -1.16
C ALA A 522 -27.67 22.80 0.08
N LYS A 523 -27.48 22.03 1.16
CA LYS A 523 -28.23 22.15 2.43
C LYS A 523 -27.38 22.74 3.55
N LEU A 524 -26.19 23.23 3.25
CA LEU A 524 -25.39 23.98 4.22
C LEU A 524 -26.18 25.18 4.76
N SER A 525 -26.09 25.39 6.06
CA SER A 525 -26.67 26.55 6.73
C SER A 525 -25.91 27.81 6.33
N GLU A 526 -26.61 28.95 6.19
CA GLU A 526 -25.99 30.25 5.96
C GLU A 526 -25.43 30.89 7.25
N THR A 527 -25.85 30.37 8.41
CA THR A 527 -25.45 30.88 9.73
C THR A 527 -25.03 29.75 10.64
N ASN A 528 -24.13 30.04 11.58
CA ASN A 528 -23.71 29.10 12.62
C ASN A 528 -24.92 28.54 13.38
N TYR A 529 -24.80 27.30 13.84
CA TYR A 529 -25.82 26.69 14.67
C TYR A 529 -25.96 27.45 15.99
N VAL A 530 -27.21 27.76 16.38
CA VAL A 530 -27.53 28.37 17.68
C VAL A 530 -28.46 27.42 18.42
N LYS A 531 -28.04 27.02 19.62
CA LYS A 531 -28.74 26.04 20.47
C LYS A 531 -30.10 26.53 20.97
#